data_AF-A0A536J810-F1
#
_entry.id   AF-A0A536J810-F1
#
_cell.length_a   1.000
_cell.length_b   1.000
_cell.length_c   1.000
_cell.angle_alpha   90.00
_cell.angle_beta   90.00
_cell.angle_gamma   90.00
#
_symmetry.space_group_name_H-M   'P 1'
#
loop_
_entity.id
_entity.type
_entity.pdbx_description
1 polymer ?
#
loop_
_entity_poly.entity_id
_entity_poly.type
_entity_poly.pdbx_seq_one_letter_code
_entity_poly.pdbx_strand_id
1 'polypeptide(L)'
;MAQDFPGARSELPSYGFARPRVMVPVGQSRWLDQKLARRTAWLLTVLPPGSSGHDRHPLDATPGGGAMQRDLGMVVGVDTHKDSHSAALVDAMGALVAATDVGANRKGYRRLLEWARCRGPQRTWVVEGTGSYGAGLASFLAAAEEVVFEGDRPQRRKPGAAGKSDQLDAVKVAREALAREHHAVPRQRGNREAIRVLLSTREGAVSAHRQALNQLYALVVSAPDPIRERLIRLRGEHLVTACLRLRSAAGDIETRVTNRVLRQVARRIRTLQAEAADHLALLEQLVAETAPSLLAQPGVGAITAAQLLVSWSHAGRIRNENAFAAMAGVAPVPASSGKVVRHR
;
A
#
# COMPACT_ATOMS: atom_id res chain seq x y z
N MET A 1 -46.07 39.10 11.95
CA MET A 1 -46.10 38.21 13.13
C MET A 1 -46.17 36.77 12.61
N ALA A 2 -45.21 35.96 13.04
CA ALA A 2 -45.04 34.57 12.61
C ALA A 2 -46.22 33.69 13.06
N GLN A 3 -46.64 32.74 12.21
CA GLN A 3 -47.43 31.58 12.62
C GLN A 3 -46.99 30.33 11.83
N ASP A 4 -46.16 29.56 12.52
CA ASP A 4 -46.02 28.10 12.62
C ASP A 4 -46.47 27.15 11.49
N PHE A 5 -45.49 26.36 11.04
CA PHE A 5 -45.62 25.07 10.35
C PHE A 5 -45.72 23.92 11.37
N PRO A 6 -46.65 22.95 11.20
CA PRO A 6 -46.49 21.62 11.78
C PRO A 6 -45.87 20.66 10.75
N GLY A 7 -44.82 19.95 11.20
CA GLY A 7 -44.07 18.98 10.42
C GLY A 7 -44.85 17.70 10.10
N ALA A 8 -44.80 17.31 8.83
CA ALA A 8 -45.10 15.96 8.38
C ALA A 8 -43.78 15.21 8.13
N ARG A 9 -43.55 14.16 8.93
CA ARG A 9 -42.49 13.18 8.72
C ARG A 9 -42.85 12.32 7.50
N SER A 10 -42.10 12.44 6.41
CA SER A 10 -42.19 11.52 5.28
C SER A 10 -41.18 10.38 5.45
N GLU A 11 -41.68 9.24 5.91
CA GLU A 11 -40.97 7.96 5.83
C GLU A 11 -40.92 7.52 4.35
N LEU A 12 -39.72 7.49 3.77
CA LEU A 12 -39.47 6.90 2.46
C LEU A 12 -39.14 5.41 2.61
N PRO A 13 -39.77 4.51 1.83
CA PRO A 13 -39.50 3.08 1.90
C PRO A 13 -38.11 2.73 1.37
N SER A 14 -37.39 1.91 2.14
CA SER A 14 -36.10 1.34 1.78
C SER A 14 -36.24 0.30 0.66
N TYR A 15 -35.84 0.65 -0.56
CA TYR A 15 -35.66 -0.33 -1.63
C TYR A 15 -34.34 -1.09 -1.41
N GLY A 16 -34.45 -2.21 -0.69
CA GLY A 16 -33.38 -3.20 -0.57
C GLY A 16 -33.29 -4.04 -1.85
N PHE A 17 -32.17 -3.94 -2.57
CA PHE A 17 -31.86 -4.89 -3.64
C PHE A 17 -31.58 -6.27 -3.01
N ALA A 18 -32.56 -7.16 -3.12
CA ALA A 18 -32.44 -8.58 -2.81
C ALA A 18 -31.36 -9.22 -3.72
N ARG A 19 -30.42 -9.95 -3.10
CA ARG A 19 -29.48 -10.81 -3.82
C ARG A 19 -30.19 -12.11 -4.22
N PRO A 20 -30.04 -12.61 -5.45
CA PRO A 20 -30.59 -13.90 -5.81
C PRO A 20 -29.89 -15.02 -5.02
N ARG A 21 -30.68 -15.83 -4.31
CA ARG A 21 -30.28 -17.14 -3.77
C ARG A 21 -30.21 -18.11 -4.94
N VAL A 22 -29.00 -18.55 -5.30
CA VAL A 22 -28.82 -19.71 -6.19
C VAL A 22 -28.81 -20.96 -5.31
N MET A 23 -29.78 -21.84 -5.53
CA MET A 23 -29.86 -23.18 -4.96
C MET A 23 -29.07 -24.11 -5.88
N VAL A 24 -28.02 -24.76 -5.37
CA VAL A 24 -27.15 -25.66 -6.15
C VAL A 24 -27.55 -27.11 -5.86
N PRO A 25 -27.81 -27.95 -6.87
CA PRO A 25 -28.04 -29.38 -6.66
C PRO A 25 -26.71 -30.11 -6.37
N VAL A 26 -26.78 -31.07 -5.45
CA VAL A 26 -25.68 -31.92 -5.01
C VAL A 26 -25.33 -32.95 -6.08
N GLY A 27 -24.07 -33.01 -6.54
CA GLY A 27 -23.56 -34.14 -7.32
C GLY A 27 -22.36 -33.83 -8.22
N GLN A 28 -21.19 -34.30 -7.79
CA GLN A 28 -19.98 -34.63 -8.58
C GLN A 28 -19.12 -33.48 -9.16
N SER A 29 -18.08 -33.16 -8.38
CA SER A 29 -16.66 -33.10 -8.77
C SER A 29 -16.27 -32.45 -10.10
N ARG A 30 -15.98 -31.14 -10.06
CA ARG A 30 -14.85 -30.48 -10.74
C ARG A 30 -14.69 -29.05 -10.18
N TRP A 31 -13.61 -28.84 -9.43
CA TRP A 31 -12.94 -27.59 -9.03
C TRP A 31 -13.74 -26.27 -9.08
N LEU A 32 -14.20 -25.83 -7.90
CA LEU A 32 -14.59 -24.47 -7.52
C LEU A 32 -13.34 -23.65 -7.09
N ASP A 33 -13.31 -22.33 -6.96
CA ASP A 33 -14.12 -21.20 -7.44
C ASP A 33 -13.49 -19.93 -6.81
N GLN A 34 -13.87 -18.80 -7.36
CA GLN A 34 -13.47 -17.44 -7.10
C GLN A 34 -13.59 -17.00 -5.63
N LYS A 35 -12.45 -16.76 -4.98
CA LYS A 35 -12.27 -15.74 -3.91
C LYS A 35 -10.91 -15.04 -4.04
N LEU A 36 -10.56 -14.60 -5.24
CA LEU A 36 -9.36 -13.81 -5.53
C LEU A 36 -9.74 -12.36 -5.84
N ALA A 37 -10.29 -11.67 -4.85
CA ALA A 37 -10.48 -10.22 -4.86
C ALA A 37 -10.32 -9.68 -3.45
N ARG A 38 -9.13 -9.91 -2.86
CA ARG A 38 -8.55 -9.23 -1.67
C ARG A 38 -7.26 -9.96 -1.32
N ARG A 39 -6.17 -9.54 -1.97
CA ARG A 39 -4.74 -9.73 -1.64
C ARG A 39 -3.99 -9.58 -2.96
N THR A 40 -3.46 -8.40 -3.22
CA THR A 40 -2.42 -8.19 -4.24
C THR A 40 -1.16 -8.91 -3.77
N ALA A 41 -1.14 -10.23 -4.01
CA ALA A 41 0.07 -11.03 -3.99
C ALA A 41 0.62 -11.00 -5.42
N TRP A 42 1.67 -10.22 -5.63
CA TRP A 42 2.42 -10.27 -6.88
C TRP A 42 3.33 -11.51 -6.82
N LEU A 43 3.08 -12.49 -7.69
CA LEU A 43 4.01 -13.58 -7.94
C LEU A 43 5.27 -13.00 -8.58
N LEU A 44 6.37 -12.99 -7.82
CA LEU A 44 7.71 -13.02 -8.40
C LEU A 44 7.89 -14.42 -9.01
N THR A 45 7.87 -14.52 -10.33
CA THR A 45 8.28 -15.75 -11.01
C THR A 45 9.80 -15.87 -10.86
N VAL A 46 10.25 -16.65 -9.88
CA VAL A 46 11.66 -17.08 -9.80
C VAL A 46 11.83 -18.23 -10.78
N LEU A 47 12.63 -18.04 -11.83
CA LEU A 47 13.07 -19.12 -12.73
C LEU A 47 13.86 -20.18 -11.92
N PRO A 48 13.78 -21.47 -12.28
CA PRO A 48 14.58 -22.50 -11.63
C PRO A 48 16.08 -22.27 -11.88
N PRO A 49 16.98 -22.70 -10.98
CA PRO A 49 18.40 -22.45 -11.13
C PRO A 49 18.95 -23.28 -12.30
N GLY A 50 19.48 -22.59 -13.31
CA GLY A 50 20.35 -23.19 -14.32
C GLY A 50 21.71 -23.50 -13.72
N SER A 51 22.12 -24.76 -13.80
CA SER A 51 23.44 -25.24 -13.39
C SER A 51 24.53 -24.62 -14.27
N SER A 52 25.30 -23.69 -13.73
CA SER A 52 26.64 -23.36 -14.22
C SER A 52 27.48 -22.90 -13.04
N GLY A 53 28.44 -23.75 -12.66
CA GLY A 53 29.38 -23.44 -11.59
C GLY A 53 30.30 -22.32 -12.03
N HIS A 54 30.51 -21.34 -11.15
CA HIS A 54 31.66 -20.43 -11.14
C HIS A 54 31.93 -20.00 -9.70
N ASP A 55 33.21 -19.81 -9.42
CA ASP A 55 33.85 -19.76 -8.12
C ASP A 55 33.28 -18.71 -7.16
N ARG A 56 33.10 -19.14 -5.90
CA ARG A 56 32.79 -18.26 -4.77
C ARG A 56 34.06 -17.53 -4.34
N HIS A 57 34.21 -16.27 -4.74
CA HIS A 57 35.10 -15.36 -4.02
C HIS A 57 34.46 -15.02 -2.66
N PRO A 58 35.16 -15.19 -1.53
CA PRO A 58 34.67 -14.76 -0.23
C PRO A 58 34.71 -13.24 -0.17
N LEU A 59 33.54 -12.61 -0.07
CA LEU A 59 33.46 -11.23 0.39
C LEU A 59 33.67 -11.25 1.91
N ASP A 60 34.93 -11.10 2.31
CA ASP A 60 35.29 -10.69 3.66
C ASP A 60 34.70 -9.30 3.93
N ALA A 61 33.55 -9.29 4.58
CA ALA A 61 33.05 -8.16 5.33
C ALA A 61 32.38 -8.74 6.57
N THR A 62 33.13 -8.82 7.65
CA THR A 62 32.59 -9.01 8.99
C THR A 62 31.72 -7.79 9.34
N PRO A 63 30.41 -7.92 9.59
CA PRO A 63 29.73 -7.00 10.46
C PRO A 63 29.83 -7.58 11.86
N GLY A 64 30.51 -6.87 12.76
CA GLY A 64 30.51 -7.19 14.19
C GLY A 64 29.09 -7.45 14.67
N GLY A 65 28.79 -8.72 14.92
CA GLY A 65 27.57 -9.20 15.55
C GLY A 65 27.59 -8.78 17.02
N GLY A 66 27.38 -7.50 17.27
CA GLY A 66 27.05 -6.99 18.59
C GLY A 66 25.55 -7.20 18.81
N ALA A 67 25.18 -8.38 19.32
CA ALA A 67 23.98 -8.51 20.13
C ALA A 67 24.20 -7.74 21.44
N MET A 68 24.22 -6.41 21.35
CA MET A 68 24.13 -5.55 22.51
C MET A 68 22.65 -5.29 22.69
N GLN A 69 22.07 -5.94 23.68
CA GLN A 69 20.83 -5.50 24.30
C GLN A 69 21.04 -4.03 24.66
N ARG A 70 20.62 -3.13 23.76
CA ARG A 70 20.57 -1.71 24.10
C ARG A 70 19.49 -1.64 25.15
N ASP A 71 19.87 -1.41 26.40
CA ASP A 71 18.95 -0.92 27.41
C ASP A 71 18.25 0.28 26.78
N LEU A 72 17.01 0.08 26.32
CA LEU A 72 16.16 1.12 25.81
C LEU A 72 15.75 1.95 27.02
N GLY A 73 16.68 2.76 27.55
CA GLY A 73 16.55 3.40 28.86
C GLY A 73 15.20 4.09 29.01
N MET A 74 14.78 4.82 27.97
CA MET A 74 13.41 5.28 27.82
C MET A 74 12.91 5.10 26.39
N VAL A 75 11.63 4.78 26.24
CA VAL A 75 10.97 4.62 24.94
C VAL A 75 9.83 5.61 24.79
N VAL A 76 9.82 6.33 23.68
CA VAL A 76 8.69 7.17 23.26
C VAL A 76 7.89 6.42 22.21
N GLY A 77 6.74 5.87 22.59
CA GLY A 77 5.77 5.32 21.65
C GLY A 77 4.89 6.43 21.09
N VAL A 78 4.65 6.40 19.79
CA VAL A 78 3.81 7.38 19.09
C VAL A 78 2.77 6.68 18.22
N ASP A 79 1.50 6.89 18.54
CA ASP A 79 0.39 6.58 17.65
C ASP A 79 0.11 7.80 16.76
N THR A 80 -0.04 7.56 15.45
CA THR A 80 -0.08 8.62 14.45
C THR A 80 -1.44 8.68 13.75
N HIS A 81 -2.05 9.86 13.80
CA HIS A 81 -3.28 10.19 13.10
C HIS A 81 -3.06 11.36 12.13
N LYS A 82 -4.11 11.67 11.35
CA LYS A 82 -4.06 12.65 10.25
C LYS A 82 -3.66 14.04 10.74
N ASP A 83 -4.28 14.51 11.82
CA ASP A 83 -4.16 15.90 12.28
C ASP A 83 -3.39 16.02 13.61
N SER A 84 -3.27 14.91 14.34
CA SER A 84 -2.59 14.83 15.63
C SER A 84 -1.78 13.53 15.76
N HIS A 85 -0.81 13.55 16.67
CA HIS A 85 -0.06 12.38 17.12
C HIS A 85 -0.12 12.34 18.65
N SER A 86 -0.35 11.14 19.18
CA SER A 86 -0.37 10.88 20.61
C SER A 86 0.92 10.18 20.97
N ALA A 87 1.62 10.67 21.99
CA ALA A 87 2.92 10.18 22.40
C ALA A 87 2.94 9.82 23.88
N ALA A 88 3.63 8.73 24.21
CA ALA A 88 3.83 8.29 25.58
C ALA A 88 5.30 7.90 25.79
N LEU A 89 5.88 8.42 26.87
CA LEU A 89 7.21 8.09 27.35
C LEU A 89 7.08 7.04 28.44
N VAL A 90 7.74 5.89 28.25
CA VAL A 90 7.86 4.84 29.26
C VAL A 90 9.32 4.61 29.64
N ASP A 91 9.56 4.20 30.89
CA ASP A 91 10.89 3.78 31.35
C ASP A 91 11.22 2.35 30.90
N ALA A 92 12.41 1.87 31.27
CA ALA A 92 12.89 0.52 30.93
C ALA A 92 11.99 -0.61 31.47
N MET A 93 11.20 -0.37 32.53
CA MET A 93 10.25 -1.34 33.08
C MET A 93 8.86 -1.21 32.47
N GLY A 94 8.66 -0.29 31.51
CA GLY A 94 7.39 -0.03 30.86
C GLY A 94 6.41 0.79 31.71
N ALA A 95 6.86 1.40 32.80
CA ALA A 95 6.05 2.32 33.58
C ALA A 95 5.87 3.65 32.81
N LEU A 96 4.65 4.19 32.84
CA LEU A 96 4.34 5.44 32.16
C LEU A 96 4.97 6.61 32.92
N VAL A 97 5.86 7.34 32.26
CA VAL A 97 6.50 8.55 32.80
C VAL A 97 5.68 9.79 32.46
N ALA A 98 5.26 9.92 31.20
CA ALA A 98 4.44 11.04 30.73
C ALA A 98 3.75 10.71 29.40
N ALA A 99 2.64 11.40 29.12
CA ALA A 99 1.96 11.37 27.82
C ALA A 99 1.63 12.79 27.34
N THR A 100 1.52 12.98 26.02
CA THR A 100 1.13 14.25 25.41
C THR A 100 0.56 14.03 24.02
N ASP A 101 -0.26 14.98 23.56
CA ASP A 101 -0.70 15.06 22.17
C ASP A 101 -0.08 16.28 21.48
N VAL A 102 0.25 16.13 20.21
CA VAL A 102 0.78 17.22 19.37
C VAL A 102 0.11 17.23 18.00
N GLY A 103 0.06 18.39 17.36
CA GLY A 103 -0.40 18.48 15.97
C GLY A 103 0.56 17.75 15.01
N ALA A 104 0.01 17.15 13.94
CA ALA A 104 0.75 16.47 12.88
C ALA A 104 1.43 17.49 11.93
N ASN A 105 2.27 18.37 12.47
CA ASN A 105 2.96 19.42 11.74
C ASN A 105 4.31 19.77 12.39
N ARG A 106 5.13 20.57 11.70
CA ARG A 106 6.50 20.90 12.14
C ARG A 106 6.56 21.56 13.52
N LYS A 107 5.58 22.39 13.89
CA LYS A 107 5.51 23.01 15.22
C LYS A 107 5.24 21.95 16.29
N GLY A 108 4.31 21.03 16.03
CA GLY A 108 4.02 19.89 16.90
C GLY A 108 5.23 18.97 17.07
N TYR A 109 5.96 18.68 15.99
CA TYR A 109 7.14 17.81 16.04
C TYR A 109 8.27 18.40 16.90
N ARG A 110 8.54 19.70 16.78
CA ARG A 110 9.51 20.39 17.65
C ARG A 110 9.11 20.31 19.12
N ARG A 111 7.84 20.65 19.41
CA ARG A 111 7.31 20.58 20.78
C ARG A 111 7.41 19.17 21.35
N LEU A 112 7.12 18.14 20.56
CA LEU A 112 7.22 16.76 20.98
C LEU A 112 8.66 16.35 21.30
N LEU A 113 9.61 16.76 20.45
CA LEU A 113 11.03 16.49 20.65
C LEU A 113 11.58 17.19 21.90
N GLU A 114 11.25 18.47 22.10
CA GLU A 114 11.60 19.23 23.30
C GLU A 114 10.99 18.60 24.56
N TRP A 115 9.71 18.23 24.50
CA TRP A 115 9.01 17.53 25.58
C TRP A 115 9.72 16.24 25.99
N ALA A 116 10.22 15.46 25.03
CA ALA A 116 10.95 14.23 25.30
C ALA A 116 12.37 14.52 25.86
N ARG A 117 13.08 15.51 25.31
CA ARG A 117 14.42 15.93 25.75
C ARG A 117 14.46 16.38 27.20
N CYS A 118 13.45 17.12 27.65
CA CYS A 118 13.37 17.58 29.04
C CYS A 118 13.19 16.44 30.07
N ARG A 119 12.90 15.20 29.63
CA ARG A 119 12.58 14.07 30.51
C ARG A 119 13.63 12.96 30.52
N GLY A 120 14.62 13.01 29.63
CA GLY A 120 15.69 12.04 29.61
C GLY A 120 16.70 12.29 28.49
N PRO A 121 18.01 12.13 28.75
CA PRO A 121 19.05 12.35 27.75
C PRO A 121 19.07 11.25 26.67
N GLN A 122 18.73 10.00 27.03
CA GLN A 122 18.68 8.87 26.11
C GLN A 122 17.24 8.39 25.92
N ARG A 123 16.78 8.37 24.68
CA ARG A 123 15.44 7.91 24.31
C ARG A 123 15.47 7.22 22.96
N THR A 124 14.58 6.25 22.80
CA THR A 124 14.31 5.62 21.51
C THR A 124 12.87 5.90 21.12
N TRP A 125 12.64 6.27 19.86
CA TRP A 125 11.31 6.53 19.35
C TRP A 125 10.76 5.30 18.65
N VAL A 126 9.51 4.96 18.93
CA VAL A 126 8.76 3.95 18.16
C VAL A 126 7.53 4.63 17.61
N VAL A 127 7.52 4.82 16.29
CA VAL A 127 6.48 5.58 15.60
C VAL A 127 5.64 4.62 14.77
N GLU A 128 4.34 4.56 15.01
CA GLU A 128 3.43 3.80 14.15
C GLU A 128 3.33 4.49 12.78
N GLY A 129 3.34 3.69 11.70
CA GLY A 129 2.98 4.18 10.38
C GLY A 129 4.00 5.17 9.80
N THR A 130 5.30 4.89 9.95
CA THR A 130 6.40 5.72 9.40
C THR A 130 6.38 5.88 7.87
N GLY A 131 5.63 5.03 7.15
CA GLY A 131 5.34 5.19 5.72
C GLY A 131 4.00 5.88 5.39
N SER A 132 3.24 6.34 6.39
CA SER A 132 1.94 7.02 6.24
C SER A 132 1.81 8.25 7.16
N TYR A 133 0.89 8.26 8.13
CA TYR A 133 0.67 9.41 9.02
C TYR A 133 1.90 9.77 9.86
N GLY A 134 2.71 8.79 10.25
CA GLY A 134 3.97 9.01 10.98
C GLY A 134 5.16 9.43 10.11
N ALA A 135 5.00 9.51 8.78
CA ALA A 135 6.13 9.77 7.88
C ALA A 135 6.77 11.14 8.09
N GLY A 136 5.97 12.16 8.40
CA GLY A 136 6.45 13.51 8.70
C GLY A 136 7.29 13.54 9.98
N LEU A 137 6.77 12.93 11.06
CA LEU A 137 7.46 12.85 12.34
C LEU A 137 8.75 12.03 12.25
N ALA A 138 8.70 10.84 11.64
CA ALA A 138 9.88 9.99 11.49
C ALA A 138 11.01 10.69 10.73
N SER A 139 10.66 11.43 9.66
CA SER A 139 11.65 12.21 8.90
C SER A 139 12.23 13.36 9.74
N PHE A 140 11.41 14.03 10.54
CA PHE A 140 11.85 15.11 11.42
C PHE A 140 12.80 14.60 12.52
N LEU A 141 12.47 13.47 13.15
CA LEU A 141 13.28 12.85 14.19
C LEU A 141 14.62 12.33 13.64
N ALA A 142 14.61 11.71 12.47
CA ALA A 142 15.84 11.27 11.80
C ALA A 142 16.77 12.44 11.47
N ALA A 143 16.23 13.59 11.02
CA ALA A 143 17.00 14.80 10.77
C ALA A 143 17.53 15.47 12.05
N ALA A 144 16.96 15.12 13.21
CA ALA A 144 17.44 15.53 14.53
C ALA A 144 18.36 14.48 15.19
N GLU A 145 18.82 13.49 14.41
CA GLU A 145 19.71 12.39 14.83
C GLU A 145 19.14 11.51 15.95
N GLU A 146 17.81 11.44 16.05
CA GLU A 146 17.14 10.57 17.00
C GLU A 146 17.09 9.11 16.49
N VAL A 147 17.14 8.15 17.41
CA VAL A 147 16.94 6.73 17.09
C VAL A 147 15.45 6.45 16.92
N VAL A 148 15.03 6.08 15.71
CA VAL A 148 13.63 5.83 15.38
C VAL A 148 13.44 4.41 14.86
N PHE A 149 12.47 3.72 15.45
CA PHE A 149 11.95 2.44 15.00
C PHE A 149 10.50 2.57 14.52
N GLU A 150 10.14 1.71 13.58
CA GLU A 150 8.77 1.56 13.09
C GLU A 150 8.00 0.64 14.05
N GLY A 151 6.90 1.16 14.59
CA GLY A 151 5.94 0.35 15.34
C GLY A 151 5.07 -0.48 14.41
N ASP A 152 4.78 -1.73 14.77
CA ASP A 152 3.73 -2.46 14.06
C ASP A 152 2.38 -1.82 14.35
N ARG A 153 1.57 -1.72 13.30
CA ARG A 153 0.17 -1.40 13.46
C ARG A 153 -0.53 -2.57 14.15
N PRO A 154 -1.08 -2.41 15.36
CA PRO A 154 -1.80 -3.50 16.01
C PRO A 154 -2.93 -3.97 15.09
N GLN A 155 -3.19 -5.29 15.06
CA GLN A 155 -4.37 -5.83 14.37
C GLN A 155 -5.60 -5.05 14.84
N ARG A 156 -6.28 -4.38 13.91
CA ARG A 156 -7.48 -3.57 14.17
C ARG A 156 -8.41 -4.37 15.07
N ARG A 157 -8.53 -3.96 16.34
CA ARG A 157 -9.56 -4.47 17.25
C ARG A 157 -10.93 -4.19 16.65
N LYS A 158 -11.88 -5.10 16.88
CA LYS A 158 -13.28 -4.92 16.47
C LYS A 158 -13.80 -3.58 17.02
N PRO A 159 -14.51 -2.76 16.22
CA PRO A 159 -15.14 -1.54 16.71
C PRO A 159 -16.08 -1.87 17.89
N GLY A 160 -15.99 -1.13 19.00
CA GLY A 160 -16.93 -1.24 20.13
C GLY A 160 -16.34 -1.53 21.52
N ALA A 161 -15.01 -1.64 21.68
CA ALA A 161 -14.43 -1.69 23.02
C ALA A 161 -14.42 -0.29 23.64
N ALA A 162 -15.27 -0.06 24.64
CA ALA A 162 -15.28 1.17 25.43
C ALA A 162 -13.92 1.40 26.10
N GLY A 163 -13.41 2.63 26.03
CA GLY A 163 -12.12 3.03 26.62
C GLY A 163 -11.00 3.41 25.64
N LYS A 164 -11.32 3.71 24.37
CA LYS A 164 -10.32 4.14 23.38
C LYS A 164 -9.75 5.52 23.72
N SER A 165 -8.51 5.57 24.20
CA SER A 165 -7.70 6.79 24.27
C SER A 165 -6.48 6.58 23.41
N ASP A 166 -6.24 7.49 22.46
CA ASP A 166 -5.08 7.41 21.55
C ASP A 166 -3.74 7.45 22.33
N GLN A 167 -3.74 7.99 23.56
CA GLN A 167 -2.59 7.94 24.46
C GLN A 167 -2.33 6.53 25.01
N LEU A 168 -3.38 5.72 25.24
CA LEU A 168 -3.20 4.33 25.64
C LEU A 168 -2.60 3.50 24.49
N ASP A 169 -2.98 3.81 23.25
CA ASP A 169 -2.37 3.20 22.07
C ASP A 169 -0.88 3.60 21.96
N ALA A 170 -0.52 4.86 22.24
CA ALA A 170 0.87 5.31 22.31
C ALA A 170 1.69 4.58 23.41
N VAL A 171 1.11 4.38 24.61
CA VAL A 171 1.75 3.58 25.68
C VAL A 171 1.97 2.14 25.24
N LYS A 172 0.99 1.56 24.57
CA LYS A 172 1.07 0.20 24.05
C LYS A 172 2.18 0.08 23.01
N VAL A 173 2.29 1.04 22.07
CA VAL A 173 3.38 1.09 21.09
C VAL A 173 4.74 1.11 21.79
N ALA A 174 4.89 1.91 22.85
CA ALA A 174 6.14 1.99 23.62
C ALA A 174 6.49 0.68 24.33
N ARG A 175 5.51 0.06 25.01
CA ARG A 175 5.70 -1.20 25.74
C ARG A 175 5.98 -2.39 24.82
N GLU A 176 5.29 -2.47 23.69
CA GLU A 176 5.55 -3.50 22.69
C GLU A 176 6.97 -3.38 22.13
N ALA A 177 7.53 -2.18 22.03
CA ALA A 177 8.93 -2.02 21.66
C ALA A 177 9.88 -2.62 22.69
N LEU A 178 9.67 -2.33 23.99
CA LEU A 178 10.51 -2.91 25.06
C LEU A 178 10.52 -4.45 25.04
N ALA A 179 9.40 -5.07 24.66
CA ALA A 179 9.27 -6.52 24.58
C ALA A 179 9.85 -7.15 23.30
N ARG A 180 10.23 -6.35 22.30
CA ARG A 180 10.73 -6.87 21.00
C ARG A 180 12.24 -7.11 21.06
N GLU A 181 12.66 -8.28 20.60
CA GLU A 181 14.09 -8.58 20.36
C GLU A 181 14.64 -7.85 19.13
N HIS A 182 13.76 -7.56 18.15
CA HIS A 182 14.13 -6.95 16.88
C HIS A 182 13.16 -5.83 16.51
N HIS A 183 13.73 -4.68 16.16
CA HIS A 183 12.96 -3.52 15.76
C HIS A 183 13.04 -3.29 14.26
N ALA A 184 11.89 -2.97 13.66
CA ALA A 184 11.86 -2.54 12.27
C ALA A 184 12.43 -1.11 12.16
N VAL A 185 13.33 -0.90 11.20
CA VAL A 185 13.85 0.43 10.88
C VAL A 185 12.94 1.07 9.83
N PRO A 186 12.56 2.36 9.99
CA PRO A 186 11.78 3.09 9.00
C PRO A 186 12.41 3.00 7.61
N ARG A 187 11.58 2.93 6.56
CA ARG A 187 12.10 2.93 5.18
C ARG A 187 12.79 4.26 4.88
N GLN A 188 13.91 4.19 4.17
CA GLN A 188 14.65 5.35 3.69
C GLN A 188 13.79 6.16 2.72
N ARG A 189 13.89 7.50 2.80
CA ARG A 189 13.24 8.42 1.86
C ARG A 189 14.23 8.89 0.80
N GLY A 190 13.89 9.92 0.02
CA GLY A 190 14.67 10.31 -1.17
C GLY A 190 14.25 9.49 -2.39
N ASN A 191 15.21 9.01 -3.18
CA ASN A 191 14.95 8.29 -4.44
C ASN A 191 13.94 7.14 -4.27
N ARG A 192 14.05 6.34 -3.20
CA ARG A 192 13.08 5.26 -2.91
C ARG A 192 11.65 5.75 -2.75
N GLU A 193 11.44 6.90 -2.13
CA GLU A 193 10.11 7.48 -1.95
C GLU A 193 9.58 8.08 -3.25
N ALA A 194 10.44 8.71 -4.05
CA ALA A 194 10.08 9.17 -5.39
C ALA A 194 9.67 7.99 -6.30
N ILE A 195 10.43 6.89 -6.29
CA ILE A 195 10.08 5.64 -6.97
C ILE A 195 8.72 5.11 -6.47
N ARG A 196 8.47 5.08 -5.15
CA ARG A 196 7.19 4.63 -4.59
C ARG A 196 6.02 5.47 -5.11
N VAL A 197 6.17 6.79 -5.13
CA VAL A 197 5.13 7.71 -5.59
C VAL A 197 4.81 7.46 -7.06
N LEU A 198 5.83 7.37 -7.92
CA LEU A 198 5.65 7.08 -9.34
C LEU A 198 5.01 5.70 -9.57
N LEU A 199 5.51 4.67 -8.89
CA LEU A 199 4.99 3.30 -9.01
C LEU A 199 3.51 3.23 -8.62
N SER A 200 3.15 3.78 -7.46
CA SER A 200 1.77 3.81 -6.98
C SER A 200 0.84 4.61 -7.88
N THR A 201 1.31 5.73 -8.43
CA THR A 201 0.52 6.59 -9.32
C THR A 201 0.27 5.90 -10.66
N ARG A 202 1.32 5.28 -11.23
CA ARG A 202 1.21 4.47 -12.44
C ARG A 202 0.24 3.30 -12.27
N GLU A 203 0.30 2.57 -11.15
CA GLU A 203 -0.66 1.49 -10.86
C GLU A 203 -2.11 2.01 -10.83
N GLY A 204 -2.32 3.19 -10.25
CA GLY A 204 -3.60 3.90 -10.29
C GLY A 204 -4.08 4.19 -11.71
N ALA A 205 -3.21 4.79 -12.54
CA ALA A 205 -3.51 5.10 -13.94
C ALA A 205 -3.84 3.83 -14.75
N VAL A 206 -3.05 2.76 -14.60
CA VAL A 206 -3.28 1.46 -15.26
C VAL A 206 -4.62 0.83 -14.81
N SER A 207 -4.94 0.89 -13.52
CA SER A 207 -6.21 0.38 -13.00
C SER A 207 -7.39 1.18 -13.56
N ALA A 208 -7.31 2.50 -13.54
CA ALA A 208 -8.33 3.38 -14.09
C ALA A 208 -8.49 3.18 -15.60
N HIS A 209 -7.40 2.97 -16.34
CA HIS A 209 -7.41 2.66 -17.77
C HIS A 209 -8.17 1.36 -18.05
N ARG A 210 -7.90 0.29 -17.28
CA ARG A 210 -8.63 -0.99 -17.39
C ARG A 210 -10.12 -0.81 -17.09
N GLN A 211 -10.47 -0.07 -16.05
CA GLN A 211 -11.87 0.23 -15.71
C GLN A 211 -12.56 1.01 -16.83
N ALA A 212 -11.87 1.99 -17.42
CA ALA A 212 -12.39 2.77 -18.53
C ALA A 212 -12.59 1.93 -19.80
N LEU A 213 -11.69 1.01 -20.12
CA LEU A 213 -11.86 0.04 -21.21
C LEU A 213 -13.08 -0.87 -20.98
N ASN A 214 -13.23 -1.39 -19.76
CA ASN A 214 -14.40 -2.22 -19.41
C ASN A 214 -15.72 -1.44 -19.55
N GLN A 215 -15.73 -0.18 -19.12
CA GLN A 215 -16.87 0.71 -19.34
C GLN A 215 -17.14 0.92 -20.84
N LEU A 216 -16.10 1.13 -21.64
CA LEU A 216 -16.24 1.29 -23.09
C LEU A 216 -16.84 0.04 -23.74
N TYR A 217 -16.37 -1.16 -23.36
CA TYR A 217 -16.94 -2.42 -23.85
C TYR A 217 -18.41 -2.57 -23.47
N ALA A 218 -18.79 -2.27 -22.22
CA ALA A 218 -20.17 -2.37 -21.76
C ALA A 218 -21.11 -1.42 -22.53
N LEU A 219 -20.65 -0.19 -22.78
CA LEU A 219 -21.40 0.79 -23.58
C LEU A 219 -21.59 0.33 -25.02
N VAL A 220 -20.57 -0.29 -25.64
CA VAL A 220 -20.68 -0.82 -27.01
C VAL A 220 -21.67 -1.98 -27.10
N VAL A 221 -21.73 -2.85 -26.07
CA VAL A 221 -22.65 -4.00 -26.05
C VAL A 221 -24.11 -3.55 -26.04
N SER A 222 -24.41 -2.44 -25.36
CA SER A 222 -25.76 -1.89 -25.18
C SER A 222 -26.06 -0.69 -26.09
N ALA A 223 -25.17 -0.35 -27.02
CA ALA A 223 -25.37 0.78 -27.93
C ALA A 223 -26.46 0.49 -28.97
N PRO A 224 -27.11 1.53 -29.53
CA PRO A 224 -27.98 1.41 -30.70
C PRO A 224 -27.30 0.70 -31.87
N ASP A 225 -28.06 -0.08 -32.65
CA ASP A 225 -27.54 -0.96 -33.72
C ASP A 225 -26.54 -0.28 -34.67
N PRO A 226 -26.77 0.95 -35.18
CA PRO A 226 -25.82 1.59 -36.09
C PRO A 226 -24.44 1.83 -35.48
N ILE A 227 -24.36 2.00 -34.16
CA ILE A 227 -23.10 2.16 -33.42
C ILE A 227 -22.54 0.78 -33.07
N ARG A 228 -23.39 -0.10 -32.55
CA ARG A 228 -23.01 -1.43 -32.09
C ARG A 228 -22.39 -2.27 -33.21
N GLU A 229 -23.03 -2.33 -34.37
CA GLU A 229 -22.55 -3.11 -35.52
C GLU A 229 -21.12 -2.70 -35.93
N ARG A 230 -20.82 -1.40 -35.90
CA ARG A 230 -19.51 -0.84 -36.27
C ARG A 230 -18.42 -1.15 -35.25
N LEU A 231 -18.77 -1.27 -33.96
CA LEU A 231 -17.80 -1.27 -32.86
C LEU A 231 -17.67 -2.61 -32.15
N ILE A 232 -18.69 -3.49 -32.17
CA ILE A 232 -18.77 -4.69 -31.31
C ILE A 232 -17.62 -5.69 -31.55
N ARG A 233 -17.07 -5.72 -32.78
CA ARG A 233 -15.95 -6.59 -33.17
C ARG A 233 -14.57 -5.99 -32.85
N LEU A 234 -14.50 -4.70 -32.51
CA LEU A 234 -13.25 -4.01 -32.22
C LEU A 234 -12.84 -4.22 -30.75
N ARG A 235 -11.53 -4.30 -30.51
CA ARG A 235 -10.93 -4.48 -29.19
C ARG A 235 -9.74 -3.53 -29.00
N GLY A 236 -9.42 -3.23 -27.73
CA GLY A 236 -8.25 -2.44 -27.34
C GLY A 236 -8.14 -1.11 -28.09
N GLU A 237 -6.94 -0.81 -28.57
CA GLU A 237 -6.60 0.42 -29.29
C GLU A 237 -7.46 0.67 -30.54
N HIS A 238 -7.87 -0.38 -31.25
CA HIS A 238 -8.71 -0.24 -32.43
C HIS A 238 -10.10 0.28 -32.06
N LEU A 239 -10.68 -0.23 -30.97
CA LEU A 239 -11.97 0.26 -30.47
C LEU A 239 -11.86 1.70 -29.98
N VAL A 240 -10.82 2.00 -29.18
CA VAL A 240 -10.56 3.36 -28.67
C VAL A 240 -10.45 4.34 -29.83
N THR A 241 -9.67 4.01 -30.85
CA THR A 241 -9.45 4.85 -32.04
C THR A 241 -10.75 5.04 -32.84
N ALA A 242 -11.55 3.98 -33.01
CA ALA A 242 -12.85 4.09 -33.68
C ALA A 242 -13.81 5.00 -32.89
N CYS A 243 -13.89 4.85 -31.57
CA CYS A 243 -14.71 5.69 -30.70
C CYS A 243 -14.30 7.17 -30.74
N LEU A 244 -12.99 7.47 -30.82
CA LEU A 244 -12.48 8.84 -30.97
C LEU A 244 -12.92 9.49 -32.28
N ARG A 245 -13.09 8.69 -33.34
CA ARG A 245 -13.50 9.14 -34.69
C ARG A 245 -15.01 9.24 -34.88
N LEU A 246 -15.82 8.78 -33.92
CA LEU A 246 -17.26 8.98 -33.96
C LEU A 246 -17.52 10.48 -34.11
N ARG A 247 -18.43 10.86 -35.01
CA ARG A 247 -18.92 12.25 -35.14
C ARG A 247 -20.30 12.35 -34.51
N SER A 248 -20.76 13.56 -34.20
CA SER A 248 -22.17 13.74 -33.86
C SER A 248 -22.96 13.43 -35.13
N ALA A 249 -23.55 12.23 -35.17
CA ALA A 249 -24.42 11.84 -36.28
C ALA A 249 -25.78 12.56 -36.14
N ALA A 250 -26.39 12.90 -37.27
CA ALA A 250 -27.83 13.13 -37.31
C ALA A 250 -28.53 11.83 -36.89
N GLY A 251 -29.52 11.93 -36.01
CA GLY A 251 -30.18 10.77 -35.41
C GLY A 251 -30.95 11.13 -34.16
N ASP A 252 -31.56 10.12 -33.55
CA ASP A 252 -32.31 10.22 -32.31
C ASP A 252 -31.41 10.61 -31.12
N ILE A 253 -32.03 10.91 -29.98
CA ILE A 253 -31.32 11.36 -28.79
C ILE A 253 -30.35 10.30 -28.23
N GLU A 254 -30.72 9.02 -28.26
CA GLU A 254 -29.91 7.91 -27.73
C GLU A 254 -28.63 7.74 -28.55
N THR A 255 -28.73 7.73 -29.87
CA THR A 255 -27.58 7.64 -30.78
C THR A 255 -26.61 8.81 -30.57
N ARG A 256 -27.12 10.03 -30.42
CA ARG A 256 -26.28 11.23 -30.19
C ARG A 256 -25.57 11.19 -28.84
N VAL A 257 -26.28 10.82 -27.78
CA VAL A 257 -25.73 10.72 -26.42
C VAL A 257 -24.69 9.59 -26.36
N THR A 258 -24.99 8.42 -26.91
CA THR A 258 -24.09 7.27 -26.93
C THR A 258 -22.78 7.59 -27.64
N ASN A 259 -22.83 8.22 -28.82
CA ASN A 259 -21.63 8.68 -29.53
C ASN A 259 -20.78 9.65 -28.70
N ARG A 260 -21.42 10.60 -28.00
CA ARG A 260 -20.71 11.56 -27.14
C ARG A 260 -20.01 10.87 -25.98
N VAL A 261 -20.71 9.97 -25.29
CA VAL A 261 -20.17 9.25 -24.12
C VAL A 261 -19.05 8.29 -24.52
N LEU A 262 -19.22 7.52 -25.59
CA LEU A 262 -18.16 6.63 -26.12
C LEU A 262 -16.88 7.43 -26.44
N ARG A 263 -17.01 8.59 -27.08
CA ARG A 263 -15.87 9.47 -27.39
C ARG A 263 -15.21 10.02 -26.12
N GLN A 264 -15.99 10.41 -25.11
CA GLN A 264 -15.47 10.90 -23.82
C GLN A 264 -14.69 9.80 -23.08
N VAL A 265 -15.24 8.59 -22.99
CA VAL A 265 -14.56 7.45 -22.36
C VAL A 265 -13.27 7.09 -23.12
N ALA A 266 -13.30 7.10 -24.46
CA ALA A 266 -12.11 6.85 -25.29
C ALA A 266 -11.00 7.89 -25.08
N ARG A 267 -11.34 9.18 -24.92
CA ARG A 267 -10.36 10.22 -24.57
C ARG A 267 -9.73 9.96 -23.20
N ARG A 268 -10.55 9.63 -22.20
CA ARG A 268 -10.06 9.29 -20.85
C ARG A 268 -9.10 8.10 -20.89
N ILE A 269 -9.39 7.07 -21.69
CA ILE A 269 -8.49 5.92 -21.88
C ILE A 269 -7.13 6.40 -22.42
N ARG A 270 -7.12 7.21 -23.49
CA ARG A 270 -5.86 7.77 -24.04
C ARG A 270 -5.07 8.58 -23.02
N THR A 271 -5.73 9.44 -22.25
CA THR A 271 -5.07 10.23 -21.21
C THR A 271 -4.41 9.34 -20.16
N LEU A 272 -5.12 8.34 -19.64
CA LEU A 272 -4.60 7.42 -18.63
C LEU A 272 -3.47 6.54 -19.15
N GLN A 273 -3.52 6.17 -20.44
CA GLN A 273 -2.45 5.44 -21.10
C GLN A 273 -1.18 6.29 -21.22
N ALA A 274 -1.31 7.55 -21.62
CA ALA A 274 -0.18 8.49 -21.69
C ALA A 274 0.42 8.73 -20.29
N GLU A 275 -0.41 9.02 -19.29
CA GLU A 275 0.02 9.19 -17.90
C GLU A 275 0.81 7.96 -17.38
N ALA A 276 0.31 6.75 -17.65
CA ALA A 276 1.00 5.52 -17.25
C ALA A 276 2.35 5.31 -17.97
N ALA A 277 2.47 5.78 -19.22
CA ALA A 277 3.71 5.72 -20.00
C ALA A 277 4.71 6.77 -19.51
N ASP A 278 4.27 8.00 -19.23
CA ASP A 278 5.12 9.06 -18.71
C ASP A 278 5.72 8.68 -17.35
N HIS A 279 4.91 8.09 -16.46
CA HIS A 279 5.41 7.57 -15.18
C HIS A 279 6.35 6.38 -15.35
N LEU A 280 6.16 5.54 -16.37
CA LEU A 280 7.10 4.44 -16.65
C LEU A 280 8.46 4.99 -17.10
N ALA A 281 8.48 5.98 -17.99
CA ALA A 281 9.73 6.59 -18.46
C ALA A 281 10.52 7.23 -17.30
N LEU A 282 9.84 7.94 -16.39
CA LEU A 282 10.47 8.49 -15.19
C LEU A 282 10.96 7.40 -14.22
N LEU A 283 10.21 6.30 -14.07
CA LEU A 283 10.66 5.15 -13.28
C LEU A 283 11.91 4.51 -13.87
N GLU A 284 11.99 4.34 -15.19
CA GLU A 284 13.15 3.78 -15.87
C GLU A 284 14.42 4.59 -15.59
N GLN A 285 14.33 5.92 -15.70
CA GLN A 285 15.44 6.83 -15.39
C GLN A 285 15.88 6.70 -13.93
N LEU A 286 14.94 6.85 -12.99
CA LEU A 286 15.26 6.89 -11.57
C LEU A 286 15.76 5.54 -11.03
N VAL A 287 15.25 4.43 -11.57
CA VAL A 287 15.74 3.09 -11.24
C VAL A 287 17.14 2.87 -11.80
N ALA A 288 17.42 3.31 -13.02
CA ALA A 288 18.75 3.21 -13.61
C ALA A 288 19.80 4.01 -12.82
N GLU A 289 19.43 5.18 -12.31
CA GLU A 289 20.29 5.98 -11.42
C GLU A 289 20.49 5.34 -10.05
N THR A 290 19.44 4.72 -9.49
CA THR A 290 19.46 4.21 -8.11
C THR A 290 20.08 2.82 -7.99
N ALA A 291 19.82 1.93 -8.95
CA ALA A 291 20.24 0.53 -8.89
C ALA A 291 20.43 -0.08 -10.30
N PRO A 292 21.44 0.36 -11.07
CA PRO A 292 21.67 -0.14 -12.43
C PRO A 292 21.98 -1.65 -12.46
N SER A 293 22.63 -2.18 -11.42
CA SER A 293 22.92 -3.61 -11.28
C SER A 293 21.68 -4.49 -11.21
N LEU A 294 20.54 -3.93 -10.76
CA LEU A 294 19.27 -4.64 -10.69
C LEU A 294 18.64 -4.80 -12.08
N LEU A 295 18.78 -3.78 -12.94
CA LEU A 295 18.32 -3.83 -14.34
C LEU A 295 19.18 -4.76 -15.21
N ALA A 296 20.43 -5.01 -14.81
CA ALA A 296 21.30 -5.98 -15.48
C ALA A 296 20.86 -7.45 -15.26
N GLN A 297 19.97 -7.71 -14.30
CA GLN A 297 19.52 -9.07 -14.00
C GLN A 297 18.48 -9.57 -15.02
N PRO A 298 18.62 -10.79 -15.55
CA PRO A 298 17.65 -11.36 -16.47
C PRO A 298 16.22 -11.36 -15.89
N GLY A 299 15.26 -10.86 -16.66
CA GLY A 299 13.85 -10.80 -16.26
C GLY A 299 13.48 -9.65 -15.31
N VAL A 300 14.42 -8.76 -14.97
CA VAL A 300 14.16 -7.61 -14.09
C VAL A 300 14.04 -6.32 -14.90
N GLY A 301 12.80 -5.94 -15.22
CA GLY A 301 12.49 -4.63 -15.80
C GLY A 301 12.30 -3.53 -14.75
N ALA A 302 12.19 -2.28 -15.19
CA ALA A 302 12.08 -1.10 -14.30
C ALA A 302 10.94 -1.19 -13.27
N ILE A 303 9.78 -1.74 -13.62
CA ILE A 303 8.67 -1.93 -12.67
C ILE A 303 9.02 -2.94 -11.58
N THR A 304 9.62 -4.08 -11.94
CA THR A 304 10.06 -5.10 -10.99
C THR A 304 11.15 -4.56 -10.08
N ALA A 305 12.15 -3.88 -10.66
CA ALA A 305 13.22 -3.24 -9.93
C ALA A 305 12.70 -2.16 -8.96
N ALA A 306 11.80 -1.29 -9.42
CA ALA A 306 11.12 -0.30 -8.58
C ALA A 306 10.39 -0.96 -7.39
N GLN A 307 9.65 -2.03 -7.63
CA GLN A 307 8.94 -2.75 -6.57
C GLN A 307 9.91 -3.34 -5.54
N LEU A 308 11.03 -3.91 -5.98
CA LEU A 308 12.06 -4.44 -5.08
C LEU A 308 12.67 -3.34 -4.21
N LEU A 309 13.07 -2.22 -4.82
CA LEU A 309 13.62 -1.05 -4.11
C LEU A 309 12.63 -0.48 -3.10
N VAL A 310 11.36 -0.36 -3.47
CA VAL A 310 10.30 0.14 -2.59
C VAL A 310 10.04 -0.79 -1.42
N SER A 311 10.06 -2.11 -1.63
CA SER A 311 9.83 -3.11 -0.60
C SER A 311 10.99 -3.24 0.38
N TRP A 312 12.21 -3.41 -0.16
CA TRP A 312 13.45 -3.66 0.60
C TRP A 312 13.99 -2.41 1.29
N SER A 313 13.97 -1.27 0.58
CA SER A 313 14.45 0.04 1.00
C SER A 313 15.97 0.24 1.10
N HIS A 314 16.67 -0.41 2.02
CA HIS A 314 18.12 -0.20 2.23
C HIS A 314 18.80 -1.38 2.95
N ALA A 315 20.13 -1.43 2.89
CA ALA A 315 20.93 -2.46 3.53
C ALA A 315 20.75 -2.43 5.05
N GLY A 316 20.74 -3.61 5.66
CA GLY A 316 20.53 -3.78 7.10
C GLY A 316 19.07 -3.66 7.56
N ARG A 317 18.12 -3.20 6.72
CA ARG A 317 16.70 -3.15 7.10
C ARG A 317 16.10 -4.54 7.28
N ILE A 318 16.53 -5.49 6.44
CA ILE A 318 16.07 -6.87 6.48
C ILE A 318 17.21 -7.73 6.99
N ARG A 319 16.97 -8.38 8.13
CA ARG A 319 17.99 -9.07 8.92
C ARG A 319 18.65 -10.26 8.23
N ASN A 320 17.92 -10.99 7.38
CA ASN A 320 18.42 -12.17 6.68
C ASN A 320 17.49 -12.58 5.54
N GLU A 321 17.95 -13.57 4.76
CA GLU A 321 17.23 -14.14 3.62
C GLU A 321 15.86 -14.74 4.00
N ASN A 322 15.76 -15.38 5.17
CA ASN A 322 14.48 -15.91 5.66
C ASN A 322 13.44 -14.82 5.90
N ALA A 323 13.85 -13.68 6.49
CA ALA A 323 13.00 -12.52 6.66
C ALA A 323 12.63 -11.89 5.32
N PHE A 324 13.55 -11.88 4.36
CA PHE A 324 13.27 -11.42 3.00
C PHE A 324 12.26 -12.30 2.30
N ALA A 325 12.42 -13.63 2.35
CA ALA A 325 11.50 -14.61 1.80
C ALA A 325 10.10 -14.50 2.44
N ALA A 326 10.04 -14.29 3.75
CA ALA A 326 8.78 -14.10 4.47
C ALA A 326 8.06 -12.82 4.03
N MET A 327 8.80 -11.73 3.85
CA MET A 327 8.27 -10.47 3.32
C MET A 327 7.77 -10.63 1.87
N ALA A 328 8.49 -11.37 1.03
CA ALA A 328 8.09 -11.68 -0.34
C ALA A 328 6.95 -12.71 -0.44
N GLY A 329 6.54 -13.32 0.69
CA GLY A 329 5.49 -14.35 0.72
C GLY A 329 5.92 -15.68 0.11
N VAL A 330 7.22 -15.92 -0.02
CA VAL A 330 7.82 -17.15 -0.57
C VAL A 330 8.54 -17.98 0.49
N ALA A 331 8.52 -17.56 1.76
CA ALA A 331 9.06 -18.36 2.84
C ALA A 331 8.27 -19.66 2.98
N PRO A 332 8.95 -20.82 3.01
CA PRO A 332 8.29 -22.10 3.19
C PRO A 332 7.56 -22.14 4.53
N VAL A 333 6.24 -22.29 4.48
CA VAL A 333 5.43 -22.38 5.72
C VAL A 333 5.34 -23.86 6.11
N PRO A 334 5.69 -24.24 7.35
CA PRO A 334 5.48 -25.61 7.82
C PRO A 334 4.02 -26.01 7.69
N ALA A 335 3.75 -27.07 6.94
CA ALA A 335 2.40 -27.56 6.66
C ALA A 335 1.95 -28.67 7.65
N SER A 336 2.74 -28.96 8.68
CA SER A 336 2.47 -30.03 9.64
C SER A 336 3.02 -29.72 11.04
N SER A 337 2.29 -30.12 12.07
CA SER A 337 2.69 -30.08 13.48
C SER A 337 3.13 -31.45 14.02
N GLY A 338 3.49 -32.40 13.14
CA GLY A 338 3.86 -33.78 13.48
C GLY A 338 5.28 -34.16 13.05
N LYS A 339 5.69 -35.42 13.28
CA LYS A 339 7.05 -35.96 12.99
C LYS A 339 7.50 -35.90 11.52
N VAL A 340 6.62 -35.51 10.60
CA VAL A 340 6.94 -35.39 9.16
C VAL A 340 6.95 -33.91 8.80
N VAL A 341 8.12 -33.36 8.50
CA VAL A 341 8.27 -31.96 8.08
C VAL A 341 7.91 -31.85 6.60
N ARG A 342 6.83 -31.12 6.28
CA ARG A 342 6.50 -30.71 4.91
C ARG A 342 6.48 -29.19 4.85
N HIS A 343 7.08 -28.64 3.79
CA HIS A 343 7.08 -27.21 3.51
C HIS A 343 6.11 -26.92 2.36
N ARG A 344 5.33 -25.84 2.47
CA ARG A 344 4.47 -25.30 1.40
C ARG A 344 5.06 -24.03 0.81
#